data_AF-A0A7K6HZU6-F1
#
_entry.id   AF-A0A7K6HZU6-F1
#
_cell.length_a   1.000
_cell.length_b   1.000
_cell.length_c   1.000
_cell.angle_alpha   90.00
_cell.angle_beta   90.00
_cell.angle_gamma   90.00
#
_symmetry.space_group_name_H-M   'P 1'
#
loop_
_entity.id
_entity.type
_entity.pdbx_description
1 polymer ?
#
loop_
_entity_poly.entity_id
_entity_poly.type
_entity_poly.pdbx_seq_one_letter_code
_entity_poly.pdbx_strand_id
1 'polypeptide(L)'
;AVGKSTFLKLLGATFPRWHLVTEPVAQWRKVPAVAAAQAAECSANLLQMMYQEPARWSYTFQTFSCISRLKAMLEPPDKGLPESPPAVRVFERSVFSDRY
;
A
#
# COMPACT_ATOMS: atom_id res chain seq x y z
N ALA A 1 5.18 -6.75 -14.72
CA ALA A 1 5.62 -6.56 -13.33
C ALA A 1 7.15 -6.64 -13.28
N VAL A 2 7.85 -5.63 -12.77
CA VAL A 2 9.33 -5.53 -12.82
C VAL A 2 10.03 -6.13 -11.59
N GLY A 3 9.31 -6.87 -10.73
CA GLY A 3 9.93 -7.61 -9.60
C GLY A 3 10.28 -6.80 -8.34
N LYS A 4 9.75 -5.58 -8.16
CA LYS A 4 10.01 -4.73 -6.98
C LYS A 4 9.76 -5.44 -5.65
N SER A 5 8.61 -6.09 -5.49
CA SER A 5 8.27 -6.80 -4.26
C SER A 5 9.19 -8.00 -4.01
N THR A 6 9.69 -8.65 -5.07
CA THR A 6 10.68 -9.74 -4.95
C THR A 6 12.02 -9.20 -4.46
N PHE A 7 12.46 -8.05 -4.98
CA PHE A 7 13.68 -7.40 -4.51
C PHE A 7 13.57 -6.92 -3.06
N LEU A 8 12.41 -6.42 -2.64
CA LEU A 8 12.19 -6.04 -1.24
C LEU A 8 12.30 -7.24 -0.29
N LYS A 9 11.77 -8.41 -0.68
CA LYS A 9 11.94 -9.63 0.12
C LYS A 9 13.41 -10.01 0.29
N LEU A 10 14.22 -9.85 -0.75
CA LEU A 10 15.67 -10.06 -0.69
C LEU A 10 16.33 -9.07 0.29
N LEU A 11 16.01 -7.78 0.19
CA LEU A 11 16.53 -6.76 1.10
C LEU A 11 16.17 -7.03 2.56
N GLY A 12 14.97 -7.53 2.83
CA GLY A 12 14.52 -7.87 4.19
C GLY A 12 15.27 -9.06 4.76
N ALA A 13 15.60 -10.05 3.92
CA ALA A 13 16.42 -11.19 4.31
C ALA A 13 17.88 -10.79 4.58
N THR A 14 18.44 -9.88 3.77
CA THR A 14 19.83 -9.42 3.91
C THR A 14 20.01 -8.43 5.05
N PHE A 15 19.01 -7.57 5.31
CA PHE A 15 19.09 -6.50 6.30
C PHE A 15 17.90 -6.53 7.28
N PRO A 16 17.96 -7.35 8.34
CA PRO A 16 16.86 -7.50 9.31
C PRO A 16 16.53 -6.21 10.09
N ARG A 17 17.46 -5.26 10.14
CA ARG A 17 17.28 -3.95 10.81
C ARG A 17 16.58 -2.90 9.94
N TRP A 18 16.38 -3.20 8.65
CA TRP A 18 15.72 -2.27 7.73
C TRP A 18 14.21 -2.40 7.84
N HIS A 19 13.53 -1.27 7.84
CA HIS A 19 12.07 -1.27 7.83
C HIS A 19 11.59 -1.12 6.39
N LEU A 20 10.96 -2.17 5.87
CA LEU A 20 10.50 -2.25 4.50
C LEU A 20 8.97 -2.11 4.47
N VAL A 21 8.48 -1.14 3.72
CA VAL A 21 7.04 -0.89 3.57
C VAL A 21 6.64 -1.23 2.15
N THR A 22 5.89 -2.32 1.99
CA THR A 22 5.35 -2.77 0.70
C THR A 22 4.10 -1.99 0.32
N GLU A 23 3.75 -1.99 -0.97
CA GLU A 23 2.52 -1.34 -1.40
C GLU A 23 1.27 -2.00 -0.81
N PRO A 24 0.27 -1.20 -0.37
CA PRO A 24 -0.98 -1.73 0.17
C PRO A 24 -1.93 -2.23 -0.93
N VAL A 25 -1.42 -2.99 -1.90
CA VAL A 25 -2.20 -3.54 -3.04
C VAL A 25 -3.36 -4.40 -2.55
N ALA A 26 -3.18 -5.12 -1.43
CA ALA A 26 -4.23 -5.90 -0.80
C ALA A 26 -5.42 -5.03 -0.36
N GLN A 27 -5.16 -3.81 0.15
CA GLN A 27 -6.20 -2.86 0.55
C GLN A 27 -6.97 -2.34 -0.68
N TRP A 28 -6.30 -2.17 -1.82
CA TRP A 28 -6.93 -1.71 -3.06
C TRP A 28 -7.84 -2.76 -3.71
N ARG A 29 -7.57 -4.05 -3.46
CA ARG A 29 -8.40 -5.16 -3.93
C ARG A 29 -9.60 -5.46 -3.03
N LYS A 30 -9.51 -5.08 -1.76
CA LYS A 30 -10.54 -5.33 -0.74
C LYS A 30 -10.76 -4.07 0.07
N VAL A 31 -11.50 -3.12 -0.50
CA VAL A 31 -11.87 -1.91 0.23
C VAL A 31 -13.07 -2.22 1.13
N PRO A 32 -12.93 -2.08 2.47
CA PRO A 32 -14.05 -2.29 3.37
C PRO A 32 -15.08 -1.18 3.15
N ALA A 33 -16.34 -1.56 2.93
CA ALA A 33 -17.44 -0.62 2.81
C ALA A 33 -17.68 0.04 4.18
N VAL A 34 -17.40 1.34 4.29
CA VAL A 34 -17.62 2.12 5.53
C VAL A 34 -19.09 2.54 5.67
N ALA A 35 -19.93 2.31 4.65
CA ALA A 35 -21.33 2.70 4.64
C ALA A 35 -22.27 1.51 4.46
N ALA A 36 -23.22 1.41 5.40
CA ALA A 36 -24.36 0.50 5.47
C ALA A 36 -24.10 -0.91 6.02
N ALA A 37 -24.75 -1.17 7.16
CA ALA A 37 -24.86 -2.42 7.90
C ALA A 37 -25.53 -3.60 7.13
N GLN A 38 -25.45 -3.61 5.80
CA GLN A 38 -25.99 -4.67 4.94
C GLN A 38 -25.02 -5.18 3.86
N ALA A 39 -23.80 -4.63 3.74
CA ALA A 39 -22.84 -5.00 2.68
C ALA A 39 -21.61 -5.78 3.20
N ALA A 40 -21.78 -6.59 4.25
CA ALA A 40 -20.70 -7.40 4.84
C ALA A 40 -20.06 -8.41 3.85
N GLU A 41 -20.66 -8.64 2.68
CA GLU A 41 -20.18 -9.59 1.68
C GLU A 41 -19.57 -8.96 0.41
N CYS A 42 -19.64 -7.63 0.24
CA CYS A 42 -19.22 -6.99 -1.02
C CYS A 42 -17.95 -6.16 -0.83
N SER A 43 -16.80 -6.83 -0.66
CA SER A 43 -15.50 -6.16 -0.73
C SER A 43 -15.28 -5.65 -2.15
N ALA A 44 -15.33 -4.33 -2.35
CA ALA A 44 -15.14 -3.74 -3.67
C ALA A 44 -13.66 -3.79 -4.08
N ASN A 45 -13.38 -4.28 -5.29
CA ASN A 45 -12.04 -4.31 -5.88
C ASN A 45 -11.81 -3.06 -6.73
N LEU A 46 -11.39 -1.98 -6.07
CA LEU A 46 -11.15 -0.68 -6.69
C LEU A 46 -10.08 -0.72 -7.78
N LEU A 47 -9.08 -1.58 -7.62
CA LEU A 47 -8.06 -1.81 -8.65
C LEU A 47 -8.69 -2.37 -9.94
N GLN A 48 -9.58 -3.34 -9.81
CA GLN A 48 -10.29 -3.92 -10.96
C GLN A 48 -11.26 -2.92 -11.59
N MET A 49 -11.98 -2.14 -10.77
CA MET A 49 -12.91 -1.11 -11.26
C MET A 49 -12.18 -0.01 -12.06
N MET A 50 -10.97 0.37 -11.65
CA MET A 50 -10.11 1.28 -12.41
C MET A 50 -9.73 0.70 -13.78
N TYR A 51 -9.37 -0.59 -13.86
CA TYR A 51 -9.06 -1.22 -15.13
C TYR A 51 -10.28 -1.42 -16.03
N GLN A 52 -11.47 -1.62 -15.47
CA GLN A 52 -12.72 -1.80 -16.24
C GLN A 52 -13.28 -0.48 -16.78
N GLU A 53 -13.35 0.56 -15.95
CA GLU A 53 -13.93 1.85 -16.32
C GLU A 53 -13.06 3.01 -15.81
N PRO A 54 -11.93 3.28 -16.50
CA PRO A 54 -10.96 4.26 -16.04
C PRO A 54 -11.54 5.68 -16.00
N ALA A 55 -12.44 6.05 -16.90
CA ALA A 55 -13.06 7.38 -16.91
C ALA A 55 -13.85 7.68 -15.62
N ARG A 56 -14.41 6.64 -15.00
CA ARG A 56 -15.19 6.76 -13.75
C ARG A 56 -14.31 6.61 -12.51
N TRP A 57 -13.38 5.66 -12.52
CA TRP A 57 -12.70 5.21 -11.29
C TRP A 57 -11.24 5.64 -11.17
N SER A 58 -10.63 6.24 -12.21
CA SER A 58 -9.21 6.65 -12.13
C SER A 58 -8.96 7.67 -11.03
N TYR A 59 -9.81 8.70 -10.92
CA TYR A 59 -9.65 9.72 -9.88
C TYR A 59 -9.77 9.12 -8.47
N THR A 60 -10.83 8.35 -8.24
CA THR A 60 -11.06 7.67 -6.95
C THR A 60 -9.92 6.72 -6.60
N PHE A 61 -9.46 5.92 -7.56
CA PHE A 61 -8.35 4.99 -7.34
C PHE A 61 -7.04 5.72 -7.05
N GLN A 62 -6.69 6.76 -7.81
CA GLN A 62 -5.46 7.54 -7.60
C GLN A 62 -5.45 8.29 -6.26
N THR A 63 -6.59 8.85 -5.85
CA THR A 63 -6.70 9.46 -4.52
C THR A 63 -6.57 8.40 -3.43
N PHE A 64 -7.21 7.24 -3.58
CA PHE A 64 -7.14 6.15 -2.60
C PHE A 64 -5.75 5.52 -2.50
N SER A 65 -5.07 5.29 -3.62
CA SER A 65 -3.70 4.75 -3.66
C SER A 65 -2.71 5.69 -2.98
N CYS A 66 -2.80 6.99 -3.28
CA CYS A 66 -1.95 8.02 -2.69
C CYS A 66 -2.15 8.11 -1.17
N ILE A 67 -3.41 8.18 -0.70
CA ILE A 67 -3.71 8.28 0.74
C ILE A 67 -3.30 7.00 1.49
N SER A 68 -3.59 5.82 0.95
CA SER A 68 -3.21 4.55 1.60
C SER A 68 -1.68 4.41 1.71
N ARG A 69 -0.94 4.84 0.68
CA ARG A 69 0.53 4.89 0.72
C ARG A 69 1.04 5.89 1.76
N LEU A 70 0.48 7.09 1.80
CA LEU A 70 0.82 8.10 2.80
C LEU A 70 0.58 7.59 4.23
N LYS A 71 -0.54 6.92 4.46
CA LYS A 71 -0.84 6.30 5.75
C LYS A 71 0.21 5.25 6.13
N ALA A 72 0.56 4.34 5.22
CA ALA A 72 1.60 3.35 5.46
C ALA A 72 2.99 3.97 5.70
N MET A 73 3.28 5.14 5.12
CA MET A 73 4.52 5.87 5.37
C MET A 73 4.56 6.57 6.73
N LEU A 74 3.41 7.01 7.24
CA LEU A 74 3.26 7.69 8.51
C LEU A 74 3.10 6.72 9.70
N GLU A 75 2.70 5.48 9.43
CA GLU A 75 2.53 4.45 10.45
C GLU A 75 3.87 4.18 11.15
N PRO A 76 3.92 4.20 12.50
CA PRO A 76 5.16 3.95 13.21
C PRO A 76 5.64 2.52 12.96
N PRO A 77 6.97 2.29 12.85
CA PRO A 77 7.50 0.94 12.70
C PRO A 77 7.07 0.07 13.90
N ASP A 78 6.75 -1.20 13.62
CA ASP A 78 6.26 -2.14 14.61
C ASP A 78 7.14 -2.17 15.87
N LYS A 79 6.49 -2.16 17.04
CA LYS A 79 7.11 -2.11 18.38
C LYS A 79 8.05 -3.29 18.71
N GLY A 80 8.22 -4.24 17.79
CA GLY A 80 9.10 -5.40 17.92
C GLY A 80 10.54 -5.19 17.41
N LEU A 81 10.85 -4.08 16.75
CA LEU A 81 12.25 -3.73 16.45
C LEU A 81 12.93 -3.18 17.72
N PRO A 82 14.21 -3.55 17.99
CA PRO A 82 14.93 -3.11 19.18
C PRO A 82 14.92 -1.58 19.28
N GLU A 83 14.97 -1.05 20.52
CA GLU A 83 14.77 0.36 20.96
C GLU A 83 15.45 1.49 20.15
N SER A 84 16.24 1.18 19.14
CA SER A 84 16.83 2.11 18.19
C SER A 84 15.91 2.31 16.97
N PRO A 85 15.74 3.56 16.48
CA PRO A 85 15.05 3.79 15.21
C PRO A 85 15.72 2.97 14.09
N PRO A 86 14.95 2.41 13.14
CA PRO A 86 15.52 1.70 12.01
C PRO A 86 16.40 2.67 11.22
N ALA A 87 17.66 2.26 10.99
CA ALA A 87 18.66 3.10 10.32
C ALA A 87 18.25 3.43 8.87
N VAL A 88 17.44 2.58 8.24
CA VAL A 88 16.98 2.73 6.86
C VAL A 88 15.50 2.32 6.77
N ARG A 89 14.70 3.19 6.13
CA ARG A 89 13.32 2.91 5.72
C ARG A 89 13.24 2.88 4.20
N VAL A 90 12.74 1.78 3.65
CA VAL A 90 12.58 1.61 2.20
C VAL A 90 11.10 1.43 1.89
N PHE A 91 10.58 2.24 0.97
CA PHE A 91 9.19 2.19 0.54
C PHE A 91 9.11 1.61 -0.87
N GLU A 92 8.16 0.70 -1.08
CA GLU A 92 7.83 0.22 -2.42
C GLU A 92 7.06 1.33 -3.16
N ARG A 93 7.73 2.01 -4.11
CA ARG A 93 7.27 3.25 -4.78
C ARG A 93 7.13 4.45 -3.82
N SER A 94 6.86 5.63 -4.39
CA SER A 94 6.72 6.89 -3.66
C SER A 94 5.43 7.64 -4.05
N VAL A 95 5.03 8.62 -3.26
CA VAL A 95 3.92 9.52 -3.59
C VAL A 95 4.19 10.28 -4.90
N PHE A 96 5.45 10.51 -5.23
CA PHE A 96 5.85 11.12 -6.50
C PHE A 96 5.49 10.23 -7.69
N SER A 97 5.72 8.92 -7.59
CA SER A 97 5.37 7.98 -8.67
C SER A 97 3.87 7.72 -8.82
N ASP A 98 3.03 8.17 -7.88
CA ASP A 98 1.57 8.13 -8.05
C ASP A 98 1.06 9.35 -8.82
N ARG A 99 1.82 10.46 -8.83
CA ARG A 99 1.44 11.73 -9.49
C ARG A 99 2.10 11.93 -10.86
N TYR A 100 3.36 11.51 -11.01
CA TYR A 100 4.20 11.68 -12.20
C TYR A 100 4.48 10.32 -12.84
#